data_AF-A0AAN7VGV0-F1
#
_entry.id   AF-A0AAN7VGV0-F1
#
_cell.length_a   1.000
_cell.length_b   1.000
_cell.length_c   1.000
_cell.angle_alpha   90.00
_cell.angle_beta   90.00
_cell.angle_gamma   90.00
#
_symmetry.space_group_name_H-M   'P 1'
#
loop_
_entity.id
_entity.type
_entity.pdbx_description
1 polymer ?
#
loop_
_entity_poly.entity_id
_entity_poly.type
_entity_poly.pdbx_seq_one_letter_code
_entity_poly.pdbx_strand_id
1 'polypeptide(L)'
;MSLSEVNQNTTPNALAQMESVDRFSHIPAVEQTVQVATTIYEKVKDYHYVTNWTLSTAETTVQKAIEISTPVVNQFEGPIKKVDGLLCSGLDYVEQKVPAVKLPPGEVLFQMYTSTKDYVNEKFHLAIQTARDVMEPAVQAALQVMEPAVKLAEPLVQPAMDTACALKHKVEEILHLKQSSSESKGEKPMECDECPEHQEKSIHSQ
;
A
#
# COMPACT_ATOMS: atom_id res chain seq x y z
N MET A 1 27.85 -4.10 -22.73
CA MET A 1 28.90 -4.66 -21.85
C MET A 1 28.22 -5.12 -20.58
N SER A 2 28.57 -6.29 -20.07
CA SER A 2 27.85 -6.96 -18.99
C SER A 2 27.95 -6.19 -17.67
N LEU A 3 26.92 -6.29 -16.82
CA LEU A 3 27.00 -5.82 -15.44
C LEU A 3 28.14 -6.58 -14.74
N SER A 4 29.16 -5.85 -14.32
CA SER A 4 30.12 -6.38 -13.35
C SER A 4 29.41 -6.49 -12.01
N GLU A 5 29.38 -7.70 -11.46
CA GLU A 5 28.98 -7.94 -10.07
C GLU A 5 29.72 -6.96 -9.14
N VAL A 6 28.97 -6.24 -8.29
CA VAL A 6 29.54 -5.69 -7.05
C VAL A 6 29.76 -6.88 -6.12
N ASN A 7 30.80 -7.63 -6.44
CA ASN A 7 31.25 -8.79 -5.69
C ASN A 7 31.81 -8.29 -4.35
N GLN A 8 31.06 -8.53 -3.28
CA GLN A 8 31.41 -8.17 -1.90
C GLN A 8 32.63 -8.94 -1.35
N ASN A 9 33.30 -9.77 -2.18
CA ASN A 9 34.43 -10.61 -1.77
C ASN A 9 35.81 -9.95 -1.99
N THR A 10 35.88 -8.61 -2.09
CA THR A 10 37.17 -7.90 -2.00
C THR A 10 37.44 -7.55 -0.55
N THR A 11 38.54 -8.06 0.02
CA THR A 11 38.96 -7.74 1.39
C THR A 11 39.97 -6.58 1.40
N PRO A 12 39.59 -5.36 1.82
CA PRO A 12 40.53 -4.36 2.30
C PRO A 12 40.58 -4.45 3.83
N ASN A 13 41.32 -5.43 4.36
CA ASN A 13 41.45 -5.71 5.80
C ASN A 13 42.35 -4.68 6.52
N ALA A 14 42.17 -3.40 6.18
CA ALA A 14 43.10 -2.30 6.42
C ALA A 14 42.40 -0.92 6.53
N LEU A 15 41.07 -0.92 6.61
CA LEU A 15 40.32 0.06 7.40
C LEU A 15 39.81 -0.67 8.65
N ALA A 16 39.69 0.03 9.77
CA ALA A 16 39.01 -0.49 10.95
C ALA A 16 37.53 -0.71 10.61
N GLN A 17 37.17 -1.94 10.24
CA GLN A 17 35.79 -2.30 9.95
C GLN A 17 34.98 -2.17 11.24
N MET A 18 33.97 -1.30 11.19
CA MET A 18 33.08 -0.98 12.29
C MET A 18 31.86 -1.90 12.19
N GLU A 19 31.68 -2.78 13.18
CA GLU A 19 30.53 -3.68 13.28
C GLU A 19 29.22 -2.88 13.30
N SER A 20 29.22 -1.72 13.95
CA SER A 20 28.05 -0.84 14.04
C SER A 20 27.62 -0.30 12.69
N VAL A 21 28.55 -0.03 11.76
CA VAL A 21 28.24 0.46 10.41
C VAL A 21 27.67 -0.68 9.55
N ASP A 22 28.27 -1.87 9.65
CA ASP A 22 27.75 -3.07 8.99
C ASP A 22 26.31 -3.39 9.45
N ARG A 23 26.09 -3.49 10.77
CA ARG A 23 24.76 -3.72 11.35
C ARG A 23 23.76 -2.63 10.99
N PHE A 24 24.17 -1.36 11.00
CA PHE A 24 23.29 -0.24 10.65
C PHE A 24 22.89 -0.28 9.17
N SER A 25 23.80 -0.70 8.27
CA SER A 25 23.49 -0.85 6.85
C SER A 25 22.47 -1.95 6.56
N HIS A 26 22.45 -3.01 7.39
CA HIS A 26 21.49 -4.12 7.33
C HIS A 26 20.10 -3.80 7.93
N ILE A 27 19.85 -2.58 8.43
CA ILE A 27 18.48 -2.17 8.78
C ILE A 27 17.68 -2.01 7.49
N PRO A 28 16.53 -2.70 7.30
CA PRO A 28 15.81 -2.69 6.01
C PRO A 28 15.42 -1.30 5.49
N ALA A 29 15.12 -0.36 6.40
CA ALA A 29 14.86 1.04 6.04
C ALA A 29 16.11 1.78 5.54
N VAL A 30 17.28 1.49 6.13
CA VAL A 30 18.57 2.08 5.75
C VAL A 30 19.03 1.49 4.42
N GLU A 31 19.01 0.17 4.28
CA GLU A 31 19.35 -0.56 3.05
C GLU A 31 18.58 -0.02 1.84
N GLN A 32 17.25 0.09 1.95
CA GLN A 32 16.39 0.64 0.90
C GLN A 32 16.71 2.12 0.61
N THR A 33 16.98 2.93 1.64
CA THR A 33 17.33 4.34 1.47
C THR A 33 18.67 4.50 0.74
N VAL A 34 19.67 3.68 1.09
CA VAL A 34 20.98 3.64 0.40
C VAL A 34 20.79 3.19 -1.05
N GLN A 35 20.02 2.14 -1.32
CA GLN A 35 19.75 1.67 -2.68
C GLN A 35 19.06 2.73 -3.55
N VAL A 36 18.06 3.43 -3.00
CA VAL A 36 17.36 4.53 -3.69
C VAL A 36 18.30 5.72 -3.91
N ALA A 37 19.10 6.10 -2.91
CA ALA A 37 20.07 7.19 -3.03
C ALA A 37 21.12 6.88 -4.11
N THR A 38 21.69 5.68 -4.12
CA THR A 38 22.60 5.19 -5.18
C THR A 38 21.92 5.22 -6.55
N THR A 39 20.68 4.74 -6.66
CA THR A 39 19.94 4.74 -7.95
C THR A 39 19.70 6.16 -8.48
N ILE A 40 19.39 7.12 -7.62
CA ILE A 40 19.22 8.53 -8.00
C ILE A 40 20.57 9.15 -8.36
N TYR A 41 21.61 8.86 -7.58
CA TYR A 41 22.97 9.34 -7.79
C TYR A 41 23.55 8.88 -9.13
N GLU A 42 23.45 7.59 -9.47
CA GLU A 42 23.89 7.06 -10.77
C GLU A 42 23.15 7.76 -11.94
N LYS A 43 21.83 7.99 -11.81
CA LYS A 43 21.06 8.76 -12.81
C LYS A 43 21.53 10.21 -12.97
N VAL A 44 21.96 10.86 -11.89
CA VAL A 44 22.51 12.23 -11.92
C VAL A 44 23.92 12.23 -12.51
N LYS A 45 24.73 11.22 -12.19
CA LYS A 45 26.07 11.01 -12.75
C LYS A 45 26.01 10.85 -14.27
N ASP A 46 25.23 9.88 -14.74
CA ASP A 46 25.10 9.53 -16.15
C ASP A 46 24.31 10.54 -16.99
N TYR A 47 23.71 11.57 -16.39
CA TYR A 47 22.87 12.54 -17.10
C TYR A 47 23.63 13.25 -18.24
N HIS A 48 24.84 13.74 -17.99
CA HIS A 48 25.70 14.42 -18.97
C HIS A 48 27.19 14.06 -18.78
N TYR A 49 27.98 14.20 -19.86
CA TYR A 49 29.42 13.87 -19.83
C TYR A 49 30.21 14.63 -18.74
N VAL A 50 29.92 15.91 -18.52
CA VAL A 50 30.61 16.73 -17.52
C VAL A 50 30.25 16.31 -16.09
N THR A 51 28.96 16.01 -15.81
CA THR A 51 28.54 15.54 -14.49
C THR A 51 29.16 14.18 -14.16
N ASN A 52 29.16 13.27 -15.13
CA ASN A 52 29.83 11.98 -15.01
C ASN A 52 31.32 12.15 -14.69
N TRP A 53 32.05 12.91 -15.52
CA TRP A 53 33.48 13.14 -15.34
C TRP A 53 33.81 13.75 -13.97
N THR A 54 33.08 14.76 -13.52
CA THR A 54 33.30 15.41 -12.22
C THR A 54 33.01 14.46 -11.06
N LEU A 55 31.90 13.72 -11.10
CA LEU A 55 31.50 12.82 -10.02
C LEU A 55 32.38 11.56 -9.95
N SER A 56 32.71 10.93 -11.08
CA SER A 56 33.69 9.82 -11.10
C SER A 56 35.09 10.25 -10.67
N THR A 57 35.50 11.50 -10.93
CA THR A 57 36.76 12.05 -10.40
C THR A 57 36.71 12.22 -8.89
N ALA A 58 35.57 12.64 -8.33
CA ALA A 58 35.35 12.73 -6.89
C ALA A 58 35.35 11.34 -6.23
N GLU A 59 34.60 10.37 -6.77
CA GLU A 59 34.62 8.96 -6.36
C GLU A 59 36.05 8.40 -6.31
N THR A 60 36.80 8.57 -7.41
CA THR A 60 38.20 8.12 -7.52
C THR A 60 39.10 8.79 -6.48
N THR A 61 38.84 10.04 -6.13
CA THR A 61 39.61 10.77 -5.11
C THR A 61 39.33 10.23 -3.71
N VAL A 62 38.07 9.91 -3.40
CA VAL A 62 37.68 9.26 -2.13
C VAL A 62 38.32 7.86 -2.02
N GLN A 63 38.26 7.06 -3.08
CA GLN A 63 38.87 5.73 -3.12
C GLN A 63 40.39 5.78 -2.86
N LYS A 64 41.10 6.73 -3.49
CA LYS A 64 42.53 6.94 -3.24
C LYS A 64 42.82 7.48 -1.83
N ALA A 65 41.96 8.34 -1.30
CA ALA A 65 42.11 8.83 0.07
C ALA A 65 41.99 7.69 1.10
N ILE A 66 41.08 6.73 0.87
CA ILE A 66 40.96 5.51 1.67
C ILE A 66 42.30 4.73 1.66
N GLU A 67 42.83 4.42 0.49
CA GLU A 67 44.10 3.67 0.32
C GLU A 67 45.29 4.36 1.00
N ILE A 68 45.37 5.69 0.92
CA ILE A 68 46.43 6.49 1.58
C ILE A 68 46.22 6.55 3.10
N SER A 69 44.97 6.52 3.58
CA SER A 69 44.63 6.61 5.01
C SER A 69 44.80 5.29 5.79
N THR A 70 44.74 4.14 5.10
CA THR A 70 44.93 2.79 5.67
C THR A 70 46.00 2.68 6.78
N PRO A 71 47.27 3.08 6.57
CA PRO A 71 48.31 2.94 7.60
C PRO A 71 48.07 3.84 8.83
N VAL A 72 47.30 4.92 8.70
CA VAL A 72 46.95 5.84 9.80
C VAL A 72 45.82 5.27 10.65
N VAL A 73 44.85 4.58 10.04
CA VAL A 73 43.68 4.03 10.75
C VAL A 73 44.08 3.01 11.82
N ASN A 74 45.16 2.25 11.60
CA ASN A 74 45.73 1.34 12.60
C ASN A 74 46.18 2.05 13.90
N GLN A 75 46.60 3.33 13.84
CA GLN A 75 46.95 4.11 15.04
C GLN A 75 45.72 4.51 15.86
N PHE A 76 44.53 4.54 15.24
CA PHE A 76 43.26 4.91 15.85
C PHE A 76 42.34 3.72 16.13
N GLU A 77 42.78 2.48 15.87
CA GLU A 77 41.98 1.26 16.02
C GLU A 77 41.36 1.14 17.42
N GLY A 78 42.13 1.42 18.48
CA GLY A 78 41.65 1.39 19.87
C GLY A 78 40.50 2.37 20.15
N PRO A 79 40.66 3.68 19.88
CA PRO A 79 39.58 4.65 19.91
C PRO A 79 38.37 4.28 19.03
N ILE A 80 38.60 3.82 17.79
CA ILE A 80 37.54 3.44 16.85
C ILE A 80 36.72 2.28 17.44
N LYS A 81 37.36 1.22 17.93
CA LYS A 81 36.68 0.08 18.56
C LYS A 81 35.85 0.45 19.80
N LYS A 82 36.28 1.46 20.58
CA LYS A 82 35.48 1.97 21.71
C LYS A 82 34.21 2.69 21.24
N VAL A 83 34.30 3.48 20.17
CA VAL A 83 33.14 4.14 19.57
C VAL A 83 32.22 3.10 18.91
N ASP A 84 32.78 2.14 18.19
CA ASP A 84 32.06 1.05 17.54
C ASP A 84 31.24 0.22 18.54
N GLY A 85 31.85 -0.22 19.65
CA GLY A 85 31.14 -0.94 20.71
C GLY A 85 30.03 -0.12 21.40
N LEU A 86 30.21 1.21 21.52
CA LEU A 86 29.15 2.11 22.01
C LEU A 86 28.00 2.23 21.00
N LEU A 87 28.31 2.30 19.70
CA LEU A 87 27.31 2.35 18.64
C LEU A 87 26.55 1.03 18.53
N CYS A 88 27.21 -0.13 18.62
CA CYS A 88 26.54 -1.45 18.71
C CYS A 88 25.61 -1.52 19.93
N SER A 89 26.08 -1.07 21.10
CA SER A 89 25.24 -1.02 22.33
C SER A 89 24.04 -0.08 22.17
N GLY A 90 24.20 1.04 21.47
CA GLY A 90 23.12 1.97 21.14
C GLY A 90 22.12 1.36 20.15
N LEU A 91 22.62 0.59 19.18
CA LEU A 91 21.79 -0.13 18.20
C LEU A 91 20.97 -1.23 18.88
N ASP A 92 21.59 -2.02 19.78
CA ASP A 92 20.91 -3.02 20.61
C ASP A 92 19.77 -2.39 21.44
N TYR A 93 20.00 -1.19 21.99
CA TYR A 93 18.97 -0.45 22.73
C TYR A 93 17.80 -0.05 21.84
N VAL A 94 18.07 0.49 20.64
CA VAL A 94 17.01 0.86 19.67
C VAL A 94 16.25 -0.38 19.21
N GLU A 95 16.94 -1.47 18.89
CA GLU A 95 16.33 -2.75 18.51
C GLU A 95 15.44 -3.33 19.63
N GLN A 96 15.83 -3.18 20.90
CA GLN A 96 15.02 -3.63 22.04
C GLN A 96 13.79 -2.73 22.28
N LYS A 97 13.92 -1.41 22.13
CA LYS A 97 12.83 -0.45 22.41
C LYS A 97 11.87 -0.25 21.23
N VAL A 98 12.35 -0.43 20.00
CA VAL A 98 11.61 -0.22 18.76
C VAL A 98 11.86 -1.40 17.82
N PRO A 99 11.30 -2.60 18.10
CA PRO A 99 11.53 -3.79 17.28
C PRO A 99 11.08 -3.64 15.82
N ALA A 100 10.20 -2.68 15.54
CA ALA A 100 9.80 -2.29 14.17
C ALA A 100 10.98 -1.86 13.29
N VAL A 101 12.15 -1.47 13.85
CA VAL A 101 13.36 -1.16 13.07
C VAL A 101 13.88 -2.36 12.27
N LYS A 102 13.54 -3.59 12.69
CA LYS A 102 13.93 -4.83 11.98
C LYS A 102 12.99 -5.22 10.85
N LEU A 103 11.87 -4.50 10.68
CA LEU A 103 10.87 -4.79 9.67
C LEU A 103 11.10 -3.92 8.42
N PRO A 104 10.82 -4.44 7.21
CA PRO A 104 10.77 -3.61 6.01
C PRO A 104 9.75 -2.46 6.17
N PRO A 105 10.04 -1.23 5.67
CA PRO A 105 9.13 -0.08 5.80
C PRO A 105 7.69 -0.34 5.33
N GLY A 106 7.52 -1.11 4.24
CA GLY A 106 6.20 -1.50 3.74
C GLY A 106 5.42 -2.41 4.69
N GLU A 107 6.11 -3.29 5.42
CA GLU A 107 5.51 -4.19 6.40
C GLU A 107 5.06 -3.43 7.66
N VAL A 108 5.87 -2.49 8.16
CA VAL A 108 5.48 -1.61 9.26
C VAL A 108 4.23 -0.79 8.91
N LEU A 109 4.19 -0.23 7.71
CA LEU A 109 3.03 0.52 7.22
C LEU A 109 1.78 -0.36 7.10
N PHE A 110 1.93 -1.58 6.58
CA PHE A 110 0.85 -2.55 6.47
C PHE A 110 0.30 -2.96 7.84
N GLN A 111 1.18 -3.32 8.80
CA GLN A 111 0.78 -3.68 10.16
C GLN A 111 0.09 -2.53 10.90
N MET A 112 0.55 -1.29 10.73
CA MET A 112 -0.11 -0.12 11.32
C MET A 112 -1.52 0.08 10.73
N TYR A 113 -1.66 -0.06 9.41
CA TYR A 113 -2.94 0.05 8.72
C TYR A 113 -3.93 -1.06 9.14
N THR A 114 -3.51 -2.33 9.12
CA THR A 114 -4.38 -3.45 9.51
C THR A 114 -4.77 -3.37 10.99
N SER A 115 -3.80 -3.15 11.89
CA SER A 115 -4.08 -3.01 13.34
C SER A 115 -5.06 -1.88 13.63
N THR A 116 -4.94 -0.73 12.95
CA THR A 116 -5.88 0.40 13.11
C THR A 116 -7.27 0.05 12.60
N LYS A 117 -7.37 -0.54 11.40
CA LYS A 117 -8.63 -0.95 10.78
C LYS A 117 -9.33 -2.03 11.62
N ASP A 118 -8.59 -3.01 12.13
CA ASP A 118 -9.13 -4.09 12.95
C ASP A 118 -9.54 -3.60 14.34
N TYR A 119 -8.79 -2.69 14.97
CA TYR A 119 -9.19 -2.01 16.21
C TYR A 119 -10.49 -1.22 16.05
N VAL A 120 -10.63 -0.44 14.97
CA VAL A 120 -11.86 0.29 14.68
C VAL A 120 -13.02 -0.67 14.44
N ASN A 121 -12.81 -1.78 13.71
CA ASN A 121 -13.83 -2.78 13.46
C ASN A 121 -14.29 -3.50 14.75
N GLU A 122 -13.36 -3.87 15.64
CA GLU A 122 -13.63 -4.39 16.99
C GLU A 122 -14.51 -3.42 17.80
N LYS A 123 -14.12 -2.14 17.88
CA LYS A 123 -14.87 -1.12 18.62
C LYS A 123 -16.24 -0.85 18.00
N PHE A 124 -16.34 -0.87 16.67
CA PHE A 124 -17.60 -0.70 15.95
C PHE A 124 -18.55 -1.88 16.16
N HIS A 125 -18.04 -3.11 16.10
CA HIS A 125 -18.81 -4.32 16.40
C HIS A 125 -19.33 -4.32 17.85
N LEU A 126 -18.47 -3.98 18.82
CA LEU A 126 -18.85 -3.83 20.23
C LEU A 126 -19.92 -2.73 20.42
N ALA A 127 -19.80 -1.59 19.72
CA ALA A 127 -20.79 -0.52 19.76
C ALA A 127 -22.15 -0.97 19.17
N ILE A 128 -22.15 -1.72 18.07
CA ILE A 128 -23.38 -2.29 17.47
C ILE A 128 -24.03 -3.30 18.41
N GLN A 129 -23.26 -4.21 19.01
CA GLN A 129 -23.79 -5.19 19.97
C GLN A 129 -24.39 -4.48 21.19
N THR A 130 -23.66 -3.54 21.79
CA THR A 130 -24.15 -2.74 22.93
C THR A 130 -25.42 -1.96 22.58
N ALA A 131 -25.48 -1.35 21.39
CA ALA A 131 -26.67 -0.65 20.92
C ALA A 131 -27.85 -1.61 20.72
N ARG A 132 -27.62 -2.80 20.15
CA ARG A 132 -28.64 -3.86 20.02
C ARG A 132 -29.15 -4.26 21.40
N ASP A 133 -28.28 -4.64 22.32
CA ASP A 133 -28.67 -5.15 23.65
C ASP A 133 -29.47 -4.11 24.47
N VAL A 134 -29.21 -2.81 24.27
CA VAL A 134 -29.99 -1.72 24.87
C VAL A 134 -31.34 -1.49 24.17
N MET A 135 -31.42 -1.69 22.85
CA MET A 135 -32.65 -1.47 22.08
C MET A 135 -33.58 -2.70 22.04
N GLU A 136 -33.03 -3.91 22.16
CA GLU A 136 -33.75 -5.19 22.09
C GLU A 136 -34.98 -5.24 23.03
N PRO A 137 -34.91 -4.80 24.32
CA PRO A 137 -36.08 -4.83 25.20
C PRO A 137 -37.17 -3.83 24.76
N ALA A 138 -36.78 -2.67 24.22
CA ALA A 138 -37.72 -1.67 23.71
C ALA A 138 -38.40 -2.15 22.42
N VAL A 139 -37.67 -2.83 21.54
CA VAL A 139 -38.20 -3.46 20.32
C VAL A 139 -39.17 -4.59 20.68
N GLN A 140 -38.81 -5.48 21.62
CA GLN A 140 -39.69 -6.56 22.07
C GLN A 140 -40.97 -6.03 22.75
N ALA A 141 -40.86 -4.97 23.56
CA ALA A 141 -42.03 -4.31 24.16
C ALA A 141 -42.96 -3.70 23.10
N ALA A 142 -42.40 -3.04 22.08
CA ALA A 142 -43.18 -2.50 20.96
C ALA A 142 -43.86 -3.61 20.14
N LEU A 143 -43.18 -4.73 19.89
CA LEU A 143 -43.74 -5.88 19.19
C LEU A 143 -44.94 -6.48 19.94
N GLN A 144 -44.87 -6.67 21.26
CA GLN A 144 -46.01 -7.22 22.02
C GLN A 144 -47.25 -6.31 22.03
N VAL A 145 -47.08 -4.99 21.96
CA VAL A 145 -48.20 -4.03 21.84
C VAL A 145 -48.81 -4.07 20.44
N MET A 146 -47.99 -4.32 19.40
CA MET A 146 -48.41 -4.30 18.01
C MET A 146 -48.95 -5.65 17.50
N GLU A 147 -48.47 -6.78 18.01
CA GLU A 147 -48.88 -8.14 17.61
C GLU A 147 -50.41 -8.38 17.63
N PRO A 148 -51.18 -7.95 18.64
CA PRO A 148 -52.63 -8.12 18.66
C PRO A 148 -53.33 -7.38 17.51
N ALA A 149 -52.82 -6.19 17.14
CA ALA A 149 -53.35 -5.42 16.02
C ALA A 149 -52.96 -6.05 14.66
N VAL A 150 -51.74 -6.59 14.55
CA VAL A 150 -51.28 -7.29 13.34
C VAL A 150 -52.08 -8.57 13.11
N LYS A 151 -52.29 -9.40 14.14
CA LYS A 151 -53.09 -10.65 14.05
C LYS A 151 -54.56 -10.38 13.73
N LEU A 152 -55.10 -9.24 14.15
CA LEU A 152 -56.45 -8.81 13.77
C LEU A 152 -56.52 -8.28 12.32
N ALA A 153 -55.42 -7.76 11.79
CA ALA A 153 -55.32 -7.28 10.41
C ALA A 153 -54.98 -8.38 9.38
N GLU A 154 -54.23 -9.43 9.76
CA GLU A 154 -53.88 -10.58 8.89
C GLU A 154 -55.06 -11.13 8.04
N PRO A 155 -56.24 -11.48 8.60
CA PRO A 155 -57.35 -12.02 7.81
C PRO A 155 -57.99 -10.99 6.86
N LEU A 156 -57.66 -9.70 6.97
CA LEU A 156 -58.08 -8.65 6.05
C LEU A 156 -57.02 -8.36 4.97
N VAL A 157 -55.75 -8.60 5.28
CA VAL A 157 -54.62 -8.43 4.36
C VAL A 157 -54.59 -9.55 3.32
N GLN A 158 -54.82 -10.81 3.70
CA GLN A 158 -54.77 -11.95 2.76
C GLN A 158 -55.74 -11.79 1.58
N PRO A 159 -57.06 -11.54 1.79
CA PRO A 159 -57.99 -11.32 0.68
C PRO A 159 -57.63 -10.12 -0.20
N ALA A 160 -57.05 -9.07 0.39
CA ALA A 160 -56.59 -7.89 -0.35
C ALA A 160 -55.35 -8.22 -1.21
N MET A 161 -54.41 -9.02 -0.70
CA MET A 161 -53.24 -9.48 -1.44
C MET A 161 -53.61 -10.47 -2.55
N ASP A 162 -54.53 -11.40 -2.30
CA ASP A 162 -55.06 -12.32 -3.31
C ASP A 162 -55.81 -11.56 -4.42
N THR A 163 -56.61 -10.55 -4.05
CA THR A 163 -57.29 -9.67 -5.01
C THR A 163 -56.29 -8.83 -5.80
N ALA A 164 -55.22 -8.32 -5.16
CA ALA A 164 -54.16 -7.58 -5.84
C ALA A 164 -53.35 -8.46 -6.80
N CYS A 165 -53.05 -9.70 -6.43
CA CYS A 165 -52.42 -10.70 -7.30
C CYS A 165 -53.33 -11.09 -8.49
N ALA A 166 -54.63 -11.28 -8.25
CA ALA A 166 -55.60 -11.56 -9.31
C ALA A 166 -55.79 -10.37 -10.26
N LEU A 167 -55.79 -9.13 -9.74
CA LEU A 167 -55.80 -7.91 -10.53
C LEU A 167 -54.50 -7.75 -11.32
N LYS A 168 -53.33 -8.01 -10.73
CA LYS A 168 -52.04 -8.04 -11.42
C LYS A 168 -52.06 -9.02 -12.59
N HIS A 169 -52.51 -10.24 -12.37
CA HIS A 169 -52.61 -11.25 -13.43
C HIS A 169 -53.56 -10.82 -14.56
N LYS A 170 -54.72 -10.23 -14.24
CA LYS A 170 -55.65 -9.69 -15.25
C LYS A 170 -55.09 -8.47 -15.99
N VAL A 171 -54.34 -7.61 -15.32
CA VAL A 171 -53.66 -6.46 -15.94
C VAL A 171 -52.54 -6.93 -16.86
N GLU A 172 -51.79 -7.96 -16.46
CA GLU A 172 -50.79 -8.62 -17.33
C GLU A 172 -51.46 -9.30 -18.52
N GLU A 173 -52.56 -10.03 -18.35
CA GLU A 173 -53.34 -10.62 -19.43
C GLU A 173 -53.84 -9.56 -20.44
N ILE A 174 -54.34 -8.42 -19.95
CA ILE A 174 -54.77 -7.28 -20.78
C ILE A 174 -53.58 -6.58 -21.47
N LEU A 175 -52.40 -6.51 -20.83
CA LEU A 175 -51.17 -5.99 -21.44
C LEU A 175 -50.68 -6.88 -22.59
N HIS A 176 -50.70 -8.20 -22.43
CA HIS A 176 -50.35 -9.14 -23.51
C HIS A 176 -51.39 -9.10 -24.65
N LEU A 177 -52.68 -8.94 -24.34
CA LEU A 177 -53.73 -8.68 -25.36
C LEU A 177 -53.56 -7.34 -26.09
N LYS A 178 -52.91 -6.34 -25.46
CA LYS A 178 -52.61 -5.07 -26.13
C LYS A 178 -51.38 -5.16 -27.05
N GLN A 179 -50.45 -6.06 -26.77
CA GLN A 179 -49.28 -6.31 -27.62
C GLN A 179 -49.62 -7.00 -28.95
N SER A 180 -50.72 -7.77 -29.03
CA SER A 180 -51.19 -8.39 -30.29
C SER A 180 -51.96 -7.45 -31.23
N SER A 181 -52.04 -6.14 -30.91
CA SER A 181 -52.60 -5.11 -31.82
C SER A 181 -51.66 -3.92 -32.04
N SER A 182 -50.36 -4.08 -31.79
CA SER A 182 -49.34 -3.11 -32.22
C SER A 182 -47.99 -3.77 -32.53
N GLU A 183 -47.97 -4.67 -33.52
CA GLU A 183 -46.73 -4.98 -34.24
C GLU A 183 -46.29 -3.76 -35.09
N SER A 184 -45.26 -3.03 -34.64
CA SER A 184 -44.34 -2.35 -35.56
C SER A 184 -43.07 -1.82 -34.91
N LYS A 185 -41.93 -2.37 -35.38
CA LYS A 185 -40.56 -1.80 -35.36
C LYS A 185 -39.95 -1.65 -33.96
N GLY A 186 -38.71 -2.09 -33.71
CA GLY A 186 -37.47 -1.72 -34.41
C GLY A 186 -36.80 -0.60 -33.57
N GLU A 187 -35.53 -0.65 -33.16
CA GLU A 187 -34.33 -1.18 -33.84
C GLU A 187 -33.25 -1.69 -32.86
N LYS A 188 -32.13 -2.16 -33.44
CA LYS A 188 -30.93 -2.71 -32.78
C LYS A 188 -30.11 -1.61 -32.05
N PRO A 189 -29.16 -1.97 -31.15
CA PRO A 189 -28.17 -1.04 -30.61
C PRO A 189 -27.15 -0.62 -31.69
N MET A 190 -26.55 0.58 -31.53
CA MET A 190 -25.52 1.11 -32.41
C MET A 190 -24.11 0.80 -31.89
N GLU A 191 -23.25 0.30 -32.77
CA GLU A 191 -21.85 -0.09 -32.55
C GLU A 191 -20.88 1.12 -32.55
N CYS A 192 -19.83 1.01 -31.72
CA CYS A 192 -18.39 1.31 -31.94
C CYS A 192 -17.95 2.77 -32.30
N ASP A 193 -16.72 3.23 -32.00
CA ASP A 193 -15.41 2.63 -32.34
C ASP A 193 -14.19 3.19 -31.57
N GLU A 194 -12.99 2.71 -31.91
CA GLU A 194 -11.68 2.83 -31.22
C GLU A 194 -10.90 4.18 -31.32
N CYS A 195 -9.81 4.26 -30.53
CA CYS A 195 -8.72 5.27 -30.53
C CYS A 195 -7.67 4.96 -31.65
N PRO A 196 -6.40 5.48 -31.67
CA PRO A 196 -5.74 6.63 -31.01
C PRO A 196 -4.84 7.48 -31.98
N GLU A 197 -3.89 8.24 -31.39
CA GLU A 197 -2.62 8.77 -31.96
C GLU A 197 -2.57 10.07 -32.78
N HIS A 198 -1.68 10.97 -32.37
CA HIS A 198 -0.93 11.88 -33.25
C HIS A 198 0.44 12.23 -32.64
N GLN A 199 1.52 11.80 -33.31
CA GLN A 199 2.88 12.29 -33.12
C GLN A 199 3.43 12.69 -34.50
N GLU A 200 3.79 13.96 -34.70
CA GLU A 200 4.49 14.38 -35.92
C GLU A 200 5.61 15.41 -35.63
N LYS A 201 6.56 15.51 -36.57
CA LYS A 201 7.87 16.20 -36.43
C LYS A 201 7.94 17.50 -37.25
N SER A 202 8.78 18.43 -36.81
CA SER A 202 9.70 19.26 -37.65
C SER A 202 10.56 20.11 -36.70
N ILE A 203 11.88 20.26 -36.75
CA ILE A 203 12.91 20.36 -37.82
C ILE A 203 12.83 21.65 -38.69
N HIS A 204 13.27 22.77 -38.12
CA HIS A 204 13.94 23.94 -38.77
C HIS A 204 14.35 24.93 -37.66
N SER A 205 15.39 25.78 -37.71
CA SER A 205 16.71 25.86 -38.41
C SER A 205 17.54 26.92 -37.60
N GLN A 206 18.78 27.35 -37.90
CA GLN A 206 19.68 27.37 -39.06
C GLN A 206 21.13 27.43 -38.54
#